data_AF-C4IJK9-F1
#
_entry.id   AF-C4IJK9-F1
#
_cell.length_a   1.000
_cell.length_b   1.000
_cell.length_c   1.000
_cell.angle_alpha   90.00
_cell.angle_beta   90.00
_cell.angle_gamma   90.00
#
_symmetry.space_group_name_H-M   'P 1'
#
loop_
_entity.id
_entity.type
_entity.pdbx_description
1 polymer ?
#
loop_
_entity_poly.entity_id
_entity_poly.type
_entity_poly.pdbx_seq_one_letter_code
_entity_poly.pdbx_strand_id
1 'polypeptide(L)'
;MANFKQTVITKAAHNLIAKSLSGSANINFTRVATSKYDYKSFSQSKLESLTSLEDIKQYVAVDKVEKIGEASVNVSVKITNANITEGYYVNTIGLFAMDPEEGEILYSVTVAETADYFPADNGVNCSGINLDLVTEVSNASNVNITVNYAGYATNEDIEKVNSHLNENVKNIKKLNGTNNYVSDLNNCSITGEKITVKTNESTLNTPYKVGITGLTIGSVDIYNLDINFELQIYNAFGSVNRYVRSKNNGTWSDWSILKDIDSGWLNLPLGSGIIVDGGLTPQYRKIGNRVFIRGSVKNIVTGNTVIGTLPVGFRPVLQNHHYATFTNTNACASFNISTDGRIIYQGNSTNTFNAEWFVVITNNFII
;
A
#
# COMPACT_ATOMS: atom_id res chain seq x y z
N MET A 1 -36.29 23.67 25.50
CA MET A 1 -36.09 22.21 25.43
C MET A 1 -37.44 21.60 25.59
N ALA A 2 -37.88 20.92 24.54
CA ALA A 2 -39.19 20.34 24.45
C ALA A 2 -39.33 19.26 25.53
N ASN A 3 -40.53 19.18 26.10
CA ASN A 3 -40.91 18.13 27.01
C ASN A 3 -42.15 17.47 26.42
N PHE A 4 -42.15 16.14 26.29
CA PHE A 4 -43.23 15.39 25.68
C PHE A 4 -43.98 14.58 26.74
N LYS A 5 -45.31 14.48 26.59
CA LYS A 5 -46.14 13.55 27.34
C LYS A 5 -45.83 12.11 26.92
N GLN A 6 -46.31 11.16 27.71
CA GLN A 6 -46.26 9.74 27.35
C GLN A 6 -46.92 9.50 25.99
N THR A 7 -46.26 8.69 25.16
CA THR A 7 -46.76 8.22 23.87
C THR A 7 -48.04 7.39 24.06
N VAL A 8 -49.07 7.69 23.27
CA VAL A 8 -50.35 6.97 23.27
C VAL A 8 -50.45 6.12 22.00
N ILE A 9 -50.70 4.82 22.15
CA ILE A 9 -50.89 3.88 21.04
C ILE A 9 -52.35 3.95 20.56
N THR A 10 -52.59 3.98 19.26
CA THR A 10 -53.96 4.09 18.74
C THR A 10 -54.70 2.75 18.78
N LYS A 11 -56.03 2.80 18.65
CA LYS A 11 -56.86 1.59 18.53
C LYS A 11 -56.49 0.76 17.30
N ALA A 12 -56.15 1.41 16.19
CA ALA A 12 -55.68 0.72 14.98
C ALA A 12 -54.36 -0.01 15.24
N ALA A 13 -53.43 0.61 15.98
CA ALA A 13 -52.19 -0.04 16.36
C ALA A 13 -52.39 -1.22 17.32
N HIS A 14 -53.31 -1.13 18.28
CA HIS A 14 -53.66 -2.27 19.13
C HIS A 14 -54.16 -3.47 18.31
N ASN A 15 -54.94 -3.23 17.25
CA ASN A 15 -55.35 -4.30 16.33
C ASN A 15 -54.15 -4.89 15.58
N LEU A 16 -53.24 -4.05 15.08
CA LEU A 16 -52.01 -4.49 14.40
C LEU A 16 -51.08 -5.29 15.34
N ILE A 17 -50.96 -4.87 16.60
CA ILE A 17 -50.21 -5.59 17.64
C ILE A 17 -50.84 -6.96 17.89
N ALA A 18 -52.17 -7.05 18.00
CA ALA A 18 -52.87 -8.33 18.16
C ALA A 18 -52.66 -9.28 16.96
N LYS A 19 -52.70 -8.75 15.73
CA LYS A 19 -52.39 -9.49 14.49
C LYS A 19 -50.93 -9.98 14.48
N SER A 20 -50.01 -9.18 14.99
CA SER A 20 -48.59 -9.54 15.12
C SER A 20 -48.39 -10.66 16.15
N LEU A 21 -49.11 -10.62 17.27
CA LEU A 21 -49.07 -11.67 18.30
C LEU A 21 -49.59 -13.02 17.80
N SER A 22 -50.61 -13.04 16.93
CA SER A 22 -51.11 -14.27 16.31
C SER A 22 -50.25 -14.77 15.16
N GLY A 23 -49.15 -14.08 14.83
CA GLY A 23 -48.27 -14.40 13.70
C GLY A 23 -48.88 -14.10 12.33
N SER A 24 -49.96 -13.31 12.28
CA SER A 24 -50.72 -13.00 11.07
C SER A 24 -50.27 -11.71 10.38
N ALA A 25 -49.44 -10.89 11.04
CA ALA A 25 -48.86 -9.68 10.49
C ALA A 25 -47.46 -9.43 11.07
N ASN A 26 -46.64 -8.64 10.38
CA ASN A 26 -45.43 -8.05 10.95
C ASN A 26 -45.64 -6.54 11.12
N ILE A 27 -45.11 -5.96 12.18
CA ILE A 27 -45.19 -4.52 12.39
C ILE A 27 -44.06 -3.85 11.59
N ASN A 28 -44.44 -3.04 10.60
CA ASN A 28 -43.52 -2.29 9.76
C ASN A 28 -43.77 -0.79 9.95
N PHE A 29 -42.90 -0.11 10.68
CA PHE A 29 -42.97 1.35 10.80
C PHE A 29 -42.51 1.99 9.49
N THR A 30 -43.27 2.97 9.01
CA THR A 30 -43.08 3.56 7.68
C THR A 30 -42.46 4.95 7.75
N ARG A 31 -43.05 5.82 8.58
CA ARG A 31 -42.67 7.23 8.69
C ARG A 31 -43.10 7.83 10.03
N VAL A 32 -42.47 8.94 10.37
CA VAL A 32 -42.88 9.83 11.45
C VAL A 32 -43.40 11.12 10.84
N ALA A 33 -44.45 11.68 11.42
CA ALA A 33 -44.98 12.99 11.10
C ALA A 33 -44.77 13.96 12.26
N THR A 34 -44.43 15.21 11.96
CA THR A 34 -44.51 16.31 12.93
C THR A 34 -45.66 17.24 12.57
N SER A 35 -46.42 17.64 13.58
CA SER A 35 -47.61 18.46 13.44
C SER A 35 -47.53 19.69 14.34
N LYS A 36 -48.08 20.80 13.83
CA LYS A 36 -48.30 22.03 14.58
C LYS A 36 -49.57 21.96 15.44
N TYR A 37 -50.48 21.03 15.18
CA TYR A 37 -51.71 20.91 15.94
C TYR A 37 -51.43 20.44 17.37
N ASP A 38 -52.07 21.09 18.34
CA ASP A 38 -51.91 20.80 19.76
C ASP A 38 -53.08 19.93 20.28
N TYR A 39 -52.81 18.65 20.52
CA TYR A 39 -53.75 17.71 21.11
C TYR A 39 -53.68 17.65 22.65
N LYS A 40 -52.99 18.57 23.32
CA LYS A 40 -52.72 18.51 24.77
C LYS A 40 -53.97 18.45 25.65
N SER A 41 -55.09 18.99 25.16
CA SER A 41 -56.40 18.99 25.83
C SER A 41 -57.21 17.69 25.63
N PHE A 42 -56.76 16.79 24.75
CA PHE A 42 -57.47 15.54 24.49
C PHE A 42 -57.24 14.56 25.64
N SER A 43 -58.28 13.82 26.02
CA SER A 43 -58.14 12.67 26.91
C SER A 43 -57.36 11.56 26.22
N GLN A 44 -56.80 10.64 27.01
CA GLN A 44 -56.13 9.45 26.48
C GLN A 44 -57.02 8.67 25.51
N SER A 45 -58.28 8.39 25.89
CA SER A 45 -59.24 7.70 25.02
C SER A 45 -59.49 8.40 23.68
N LYS A 46 -59.42 9.73 23.65
CA LYS A 46 -59.59 10.51 22.42
C LYS A 46 -58.34 10.44 21.55
N LEU A 47 -57.14 10.46 22.15
CA LEU A 47 -55.88 10.23 21.46
C LEU A 47 -55.80 8.81 20.88
N GLU A 48 -56.22 7.79 21.64
CA GLU A 48 -56.29 6.39 21.18
C GLU A 48 -57.23 6.22 19.97
N SER A 49 -58.27 7.04 19.88
CA SER A 49 -59.24 6.99 18.77
C SER A 49 -58.78 7.71 17.49
N LEU A 50 -57.64 8.41 17.51
CA LEU A 50 -57.13 9.11 16.34
C LEU A 50 -56.72 8.13 15.24
N THR A 51 -57.13 8.43 14.01
CA THR A 51 -56.72 7.70 12.80
C THR A 51 -55.78 8.51 11.92
N SER A 52 -55.66 9.82 12.17
CA SER A 52 -54.77 10.75 11.47
C SER A 52 -54.40 11.93 12.37
N LEU A 53 -53.41 12.72 11.96
CA LEU A 53 -53.05 13.98 12.61
C LEU A 53 -53.46 15.18 11.74
N GLU A 54 -53.87 16.26 12.38
CA GLU A 54 -54.15 17.55 11.76
C GLU A 54 -52.86 18.39 11.64
N ASP A 55 -52.87 19.39 10.75
CA ASP A 55 -51.78 20.38 10.54
C ASP A 55 -50.35 19.79 10.54
N ILE A 56 -50.17 18.70 9.78
CA ILE A 56 -48.87 18.06 9.57
C ILE A 56 -47.98 18.97 8.74
N LYS A 57 -46.74 19.17 9.21
CA LYS A 57 -45.74 20.00 8.54
C LYS A 57 -44.70 19.18 7.78
N GLN A 58 -44.36 17.99 8.27
CA GLN A 58 -43.41 17.11 7.60
C GLN A 58 -43.73 15.65 7.81
N TYR A 59 -43.32 14.84 6.84
CA TYR A 59 -43.15 13.40 6.98
C TYR A 59 -41.70 13.05 6.76
N VAL A 60 -41.17 12.17 7.61
CA VAL A 60 -39.81 11.67 7.54
C VAL A 60 -39.86 10.16 7.60
N ALA A 61 -39.19 9.48 6.68
CA ALA A 61 -39.11 8.02 6.68
C ALA A 61 -38.43 7.53 7.96
N VAL A 62 -38.79 6.34 8.44
CA VAL A 62 -38.10 5.72 9.57
C VAL A 62 -36.65 5.38 9.19
N ASP A 63 -35.69 5.82 9.99
CA ASP A 63 -34.27 5.58 9.72
C ASP A 63 -33.78 4.24 10.29
N LYS A 64 -34.14 3.95 11.54
CA LYS A 64 -33.75 2.74 12.25
C LYS A 64 -34.87 2.30 13.20
N VAL A 65 -35.13 1.00 13.25
CA VAL A 65 -35.92 0.35 14.31
C VAL A 65 -35.01 -0.60 15.07
N GLU A 66 -34.91 -0.45 16.38
CA GLU A 66 -34.04 -1.26 17.23
C GLU A 66 -34.83 -1.90 18.36
N LYS A 67 -34.62 -3.20 18.59
CA LYS A 67 -35.21 -3.91 19.73
C LYS A 67 -34.49 -3.48 21.01
N ILE A 68 -35.26 -2.98 21.98
CA ILE A 68 -34.74 -2.54 23.30
C ILE A 68 -35.31 -3.37 24.46
N GLY A 69 -36.27 -4.26 24.19
CA GLY A 69 -36.85 -5.19 25.15
C GLY A 69 -37.67 -6.28 24.46
N GLU A 70 -38.33 -7.16 25.22
CA GLU A 70 -39.16 -8.23 24.64
C GLU A 70 -40.41 -7.69 23.92
N ALA A 71 -40.98 -6.60 24.42
CA ALA A 71 -42.23 -6.00 23.93
C ALA A 71 -42.08 -4.55 23.47
N SER A 72 -40.85 -4.03 23.32
CA SER A 72 -40.60 -2.63 22.99
C SER A 72 -39.49 -2.47 21.95
N VAL A 73 -39.65 -1.46 21.09
CA VAL A 73 -38.67 -1.05 20.10
C VAL A 73 -38.43 0.45 20.20
N ASN A 74 -37.23 0.87 19.86
CA ASN A 74 -36.89 2.26 19.60
C ASN A 74 -36.98 2.52 18.10
N VAL A 75 -37.73 3.54 17.71
CA VAL A 75 -37.84 4.01 16.33
C VAL A 75 -37.13 5.36 16.22
N SER A 76 -36.01 5.37 15.50
CA SER A 76 -35.18 6.56 15.33
C SER A 76 -35.50 7.25 14.00
N VAL A 77 -35.65 8.58 14.04
CA VAL A 77 -35.76 9.44 12.85
C VAL A 77 -34.94 10.71 13.00
N LYS A 78 -34.40 11.20 11.89
CA LYS A 78 -33.75 12.51 11.77
C LYS A 78 -34.64 13.48 11.00
N ILE A 79 -35.16 14.46 11.71
CA ILE A 79 -35.97 15.53 11.14
C ILE A 79 -35.06 16.72 10.85
N THR A 80 -35.12 17.26 9.64
CA THR A 80 -34.36 18.46 9.26
C THR A 80 -35.30 19.58 8.83
N ASN A 81 -34.87 20.83 8.97
CA ASN A 81 -35.63 21.97 8.48
C ASN A 81 -35.60 22.08 6.94
N ALA A 82 -34.93 21.17 6.23
CA ALA A 82 -34.87 21.18 4.78
C ALA A 82 -36.28 21.23 4.17
N ASN A 83 -36.52 22.22 3.32
CA ASN A 83 -37.82 22.51 2.68
C ASN A 83 -38.94 22.99 3.64
N ILE A 84 -38.64 23.37 4.88
CA ILE A 84 -39.59 24.12 5.73
C ILE A 84 -39.54 25.59 5.36
N THR A 85 -40.62 26.10 4.79
CA THR A 85 -40.76 27.51 4.42
C THR A 85 -41.18 28.39 5.60
N GLU A 86 -41.93 27.83 6.56
CA GLU A 86 -42.41 28.53 7.75
C GLU A 86 -42.13 27.70 9.00
N GLY A 87 -41.33 28.25 9.92
CA GLY A 87 -41.01 27.57 11.17
C GLY A 87 -42.24 27.44 12.08
N TYR A 88 -42.28 26.38 12.88
CA TYR A 88 -43.45 26.00 13.67
C TYR A 88 -43.04 25.35 14.99
N TYR A 89 -43.95 25.37 15.96
CA TYR A 89 -43.79 24.59 17.19
C TYR A 89 -44.19 23.14 16.93
N VAL A 90 -43.30 22.19 17.25
CA VAL A 90 -43.58 20.76 17.11
C VAL A 90 -44.44 20.32 18.29
N ASN A 91 -45.76 20.45 18.14
CA ASN A 91 -46.72 20.15 19.19
C ASN A 91 -47.08 18.66 19.26
N THR A 92 -47.08 17.97 18.12
CA THR A 92 -47.44 16.56 18.05
C THR A 92 -46.54 15.79 17.10
N ILE A 93 -46.13 14.59 17.52
CA ILE A 93 -45.38 13.63 16.72
C ILE A 93 -46.26 12.38 16.53
N GLY A 94 -46.44 11.96 15.29
CA GLY A 94 -47.16 10.73 14.94
C GLY A 94 -46.24 9.70 14.34
N LEU A 95 -46.27 8.47 14.84
CA LEU A 95 -45.59 7.33 14.23
C LEU A 95 -46.59 6.56 13.37
N PHE A 96 -46.21 6.17 12.16
CA PHE A 96 -47.05 5.40 11.24
C PHE A 96 -46.50 4.00 11.01
N ALA A 97 -47.40 3.06 10.76
CA ALA A 97 -47.06 1.68 10.43
C ALA A 97 -47.99 1.11 9.36
N MET A 98 -47.53 0.08 8.65
CA MET A 98 -48.32 -0.64 7.66
C MET A 98 -49.11 -1.79 8.32
N ASP A 99 -50.44 -1.73 8.26
CA ASP A 99 -51.34 -2.85 8.50
C ASP A 99 -51.64 -3.57 7.18
N PRO A 100 -51.56 -4.91 7.11
CA PRO A 100 -51.78 -5.65 5.86
C PRO A 100 -53.22 -5.57 5.32
N GLU A 101 -54.19 -5.21 6.14
CA GLU A 101 -55.61 -5.11 5.78
C GLU A 101 -56.07 -3.66 5.64
N GLU A 102 -55.65 -2.77 6.55
CA GLU A 102 -56.08 -1.38 6.60
C GLU A 102 -55.15 -0.41 5.85
N GLY A 103 -53.97 -0.87 5.42
CA GLY A 103 -52.94 -0.04 4.81
C GLY A 103 -52.14 0.74 5.87
N GLU A 104 -51.64 1.92 5.51
CA GLU A 104 -50.85 2.72 6.45
C GLU A 104 -51.74 3.38 7.52
N ILE A 105 -51.50 3.03 8.79
CA ILE A 105 -52.25 3.51 9.94
C ILE A 105 -51.40 4.42 10.82
N LEU A 106 -52.06 5.34 11.53
CA LEU A 106 -51.44 6.09 12.62
C LEU A 106 -51.21 5.13 13.79
N TYR A 107 -49.95 4.83 14.09
CA TYR A 107 -49.58 3.85 15.09
C TYR A 107 -49.61 4.42 16.51
N SER A 108 -48.97 5.56 16.72
CA SER A 108 -48.95 6.23 18.02
C SER A 108 -48.85 7.74 17.88
N VAL A 109 -49.25 8.42 18.95
CA VAL A 109 -49.30 9.88 19.05
C VAL A 109 -48.54 10.31 20.30
N THR A 110 -47.58 11.21 20.12
CA THR A 110 -46.78 11.81 21.19
C THR A 110 -47.03 13.30 21.20
N VAL A 111 -47.63 13.82 22.27
CA VAL A 111 -48.01 15.24 22.38
C VAL A 111 -47.01 15.97 23.26
N ALA A 112 -46.58 17.16 22.86
CA ALA A 112 -45.69 17.99 23.65
C ALA A 112 -46.41 18.54 24.90
N GLU A 113 -45.80 18.38 26.08
CA GLU A 113 -46.15 19.17 27.27
C GLU A 113 -45.64 20.61 27.11
N THR A 114 -44.46 20.77 26.52
CA THR A 114 -43.88 22.06 26.11
C THR A 114 -43.19 21.85 24.77
N ALA A 115 -43.65 22.52 23.71
CA ALA A 115 -43.07 22.37 22.37
C ALA A 115 -41.87 23.28 22.16
N ASP A 116 -40.88 22.80 21.41
CA ASP A 116 -39.78 23.63 20.90
C ASP A 116 -40.12 24.16 19.49
N TYR A 117 -39.54 25.32 19.16
CA TYR A 117 -39.67 25.93 17.84
C TYR A 117 -38.69 25.30 16.86
N PHE A 118 -39.20 24.79 15.75
CA PHE A 118 -38.42 24.28 14.63
C PHE A 118 -38.36 25.34 13.53
N PRO A 119 -37.19 25.93 13.26
CA PRO A 119 -37.06 27.09 12.37
C PRO A 119 -37.24 26.70 10.89
N ALA A 120 -37.62 27.67 10.07
CA ALA A 120 -37.61 27.51 8.61
C ALA A 120 -36.19 27.32 8.07
N ASP A 121 -36.09 26.72 6.90
CA ASP A 121 -34.87 26.69 6.11
C ASP A 121 -34.54 28.12 5.63
N ASN A 122 -33.41 28.65 6.06
CA ASN A 122 -32.92 29.96 5.60
C ASN A 122 -31.80 29.84 4.55
N GLY A 123 -31.54 28.63 4.04
CA GLY A 123 -30.51 28.34 3.04
C GLY A 123 -29.07 28.46 3.54
N VAL A 124 -28.86 28.77 4.83
CA VAL A 124 -27.54 28.99 5.44
C VAL A 124 -27.32 28.08 6.65
N ASN A 125 -28.32 27.94 7.52
CA ASN A 125 -28.28 27.16 8.74
C ASN A 125 -29.13 25.89 8.60
N CYS A 126 -28.49 24.73 8.59
CA CYS A 126 -29.18 23.44 8.71
C CYS A 126 -29.48 23.18 10.19
N SER A 127 -30.76 23.05 10.54
CA SER A 127 -31.21 22.64 11.88
C SER A 127 -31.85 21.27 11.78
N GLY A 128 -31.51 20.37 12.71
CA GLY A 128 -32.09 19.03 12.75
C GLY A 128 -32.35 18.57 14.18
N ILE A 129 -33.35 17.70 14.31
CA ILE A 129 -33.71 17.02 15.55
C ILE A 129 -33.59 15.52 15.29
N ASN A 130 -32.81 14.83 16.11
CA ASN A 130 -32.85 13.36 16.19
C ASN A 130 -33.93 12.99 17.20
N LEU A 131 -34.91 12.17 16.80
CA LEU A 131 -35.98 11.68 17.65
C LEU A 131 -35.85 10.17 17.79
N ASP A 132 -35.82 9.71 19.04
CA ASP A 132 -35.92 8.30 19.42
C ASP A 132 -37.29 8.07 20.07
N LEU A 133 -38.17 7.35 19.38
CA LEU A 133 -39.51 7.04 19.83
C LEU A 133 -39.54 5.60 20.35
N VAL A 134 -39.59 5.45 21.67
CA VAL A 134 -39.83 4.16 22.30
C VAL A 134 -41.31 3.82 22.24
N THR A 135 -41.66 2.72 21.60
CA THR A 135 -43.04 2.25 21.48
C THR A 135 -43.16 0.75 21.76
N GLU A 136 -44.32 0.35 22.26
CA GLU A 136 -44.64 -1.06 22.54
C GLU A 136 -45.16 -1.76 21.28
N VAL A 137 -44.74 -3.01 21.09
CA VAL A 137 -45.06 -3.87 19.93
C VAL A 137 -45.51 -5.28 20.35
N SER A 138 -45.61 -5.54 21.66
CA SER A 138 -45.93 -6.80 22.35
C SER A 138 -45.02 -8.01 22.08
N ASN A 139 -44.47 -8.16 20.87
CA ASN A 139 -43.40 -9.10 20.55
C ASN A 139 -42.44 -8.45 19.54
N ALA A 140 -41.30 -7.99 20.04
CA ALA A 140 -40.30 -7.31 19.21
C ALA A 140 -39.62 -8.23 18.16
N SER A 141 -39.83 -9.55 18.23
CA SER A 141 -39.34 -10.50 17.21
C SER A 141 -40.19 -10.50 15.93
N ASN A 142 -41.41 -9.96 15.97
CA ASN A 142 -42.32 -9.84 14.82
C ASN A 142 -42.37 -8.41 14.25
N VAL A 143 -41.36 -7.59 14.59
CA VAL A 143 -41.16 -6.26 14.01
C VAL A 143 -40.12 -6.39 12.91
N ASN A 144 -40.42 -5.95 11.68
CA ASN A 144 -39.37 -5.89 10.66
C ASN A 144 -38.41 -4.76 11.01
N ILE A 145 -37.21 -5.15 11.41
CA ILE A 145 -36.07 -4.25 11.59
C ILE A 145 -35.63 -3.79 10.22
N THR A 146 -36.10 -2.60 9.83
CA THR A 146 -35.69 -1.96 8.59
C THR A 146 -34.66 -0.90 8.96
N VAL A 147 -33.41 -1.10 8.54
CA VAL A 147 -32.35 -0.09 8.63
C VAL A 147 -32.28 0.57 7.27
N ASN A 148 -32.75 1.81 7.16
CA ASN A 148 -32.61 2.57 5.93
C ASN A 148 -31.21 3.19 5.89
N TYR A 149 -30.30 2.62 5.09
CA TYR A 149 -28.94 3.13 4.94
C TYR A 149 -28.83 4.47 4.18
N ALA A 150 -29.94 5.07 3.73
CA ALA A 150 -29.92 6.31 2.94
C ALA A 150 -29.44 7.57 3.70
N GLY A 151 -29.16 7.49 5.00
CA GLY A 151 -28.74 8.63 5.84
C GLY A 151 -27.32 8.60 6.42
N TYR A 152 -26.44 7.67 6.02
CA TYR A 152 -25.38 7.23 6.95
C TYR A 152 -23.93 7.26 6.43
N ALA A 153 -23.46 8.43 6.00
CA ALA A 153 -22.07 8.82 6.23
C ALA A 153 -21.97 10.35 6.27
N THR A 154 -21.57 10.92 7.41
CA THR A 154 -21.09 12.31 7.40
C THR A 154 -19.75 12.38 6.67
N ASN A 155 -19.34 13.56 6.20
CA ASN A 155 -17.99 13.72 5.64
C ASN A 155 -16.91 13.32 6.66
N GLU A 156 -17.17 13.50 7.96
CA GLU A 156 -16.30 13.07 9.04
C GLU A 156 -16.20 11.54 9.14
N ASP A 157 -17.29 10.81 8.89
CA ASP A 157 -17.27 9.34 8.83
C ASP A 157 -16.49 8.85 7.62
N ILE A 158 -16.63 9.53 6.47
CA ILE A 158 -15.83 9.26 5.27
C ILE A 158 -14.34 9.51 5.55
N GLU A 159 -14.00 10.60 6.23
CA GLU A 159 -12.62 10.92 6.62
C GLU A 159 -12.04 9.92 7.61
N LYS A 160 -12.82 9.47 8.61
CA LYS A 160 -12.42 8.41 9.56
C LYS A 160 -12.20 7.08 8.86
N VAL A 161 -13.09 6.70 7.93
CA VAL A 161 -12.92 5.48 7.12
C VAL A 161 -11.67 5.60 6.25
N ASN A 162 -11.45 6.74 5.59
CA ASN A 162 -10.24 6.99 4.81
C ASN A 162 -8.97 6.95 5.66
N SER A 163 -9.01 7.49 6.88
CA SER A 163 -7.88 7.45 7.81
C SER A 163 -7.54 6.02 8.22
N HIS A 164 -8.54 5.23 8.65
CA HIS A 164 -8.34 3.82 8.99
C HIS A 164 -7.90 2.98 7.79
N LEU A 165 -8.43 3.25 6.59
CA LEU A 165 -8.00 2.59 5.36
C LEU A 165 -6.53 2.89 5.07
N ASN A 166 -6.11 4.15 5.19
CA ASN A 166 -4.73 4.57 4.96
C ASN A 166 -3.75 3.95 5.97
N GLU A 167 -4.13 3.83 7.24
CA GLU A 167 -3.33 3.12 8.25
C GLU A 167 -3.28 1.61 8.00
N ASN A 168 -4.40 1.00 7.61
CA ASN A 168 -4.44 -0.42 7.28
C ASN A 168 -3.63 -0.73 6.02
N VAL A 169 -3.61 0.15 5.00
CA VAL A 169 -2.72 0.01 3.83
C VAL A 169 -1.25 0.04 4.25
N LYS A 170 -0.86 0.89 5.21
CA LYS A 170 0.51 0.91 5.77
C LYS A 170 0.85 -0.39 6.49
N ASN A 171 -0.12 -0.99 7.20
CA ASN A 171 0.06 -2.25 7.94
C ASN A 171 -0.01 -3.51 7.06
N ILE A 172 -0.80 -3.51 5.98
CA ILE A 172 -0.89 -4.61 5.00
C ILE A 172 0.43 -4.75 4.22
N LYS A 173 1.09 -3.64 3.89
CA LYS A 173 2.44 -3.70 3.29
C LYS A 173 3.47 -4.40 4.19
N LYS A 174 3.24 -4.46 5.53
CA LYS A 174 4.11 -5.14 6.51
C LYS A 174 3.73 -6.61 6.78
N LEU A 175 2.50 -7.04 6.46
CA LEU A 175 2.00 -8.41 6.73
C LEU A 175 2.20 -9.41 5.59
N ASN A 176 2.58 -8.97 4.39
CA ASN A 176 2.89 -9.86 3.25
C ASN A 176 4.32 -10.45 3.34
N GLY A 177 4.68 -10.98 4.51
CA GLY A 177 5.77 -11.97 4.65
C GLY A 177 5.46 -13.31 3.97
N THR A 178 4.24 -13.47 3.44
CA THR A 178 3.80 -14.58 2.58
C THR A 178 4.10 -14.25 1.11
N ASN A 179 4.60 -15.22 0.36
CA ASN A 179 5.09 -15.17 -1.03
C ASN A 179 4.13 -14.58 -2.09
N ASN A 180 3.75 -13.31 -2.00
CA ASN A 180 3.01 -12.61 -3.06
C ASN A 180 3.98 -11.69 -3.81
N TYR A 181 4.22 -12.01 -5.07
CA TYR A 181 4.96 -11.14 -5.98
C TYR A 181 4.20 -9.82 -6.15
N VAL A 182 4.91 -8.69 -6.10
CA VAL A 182 4.27 -7.39 -6.29
C VAL A 182 3.82 -7.22 -7.75
N SER A 183 2.69 -6.55 -7.98
CA SER A 183 2.17 -6.30 -9.32
C SER A 183 2.89 -5.13 -10.01
N ASP A 184 3.21 -4.07 -9.25
CA ASP A 184 3.94 -2.90 -9.74
C ASP A 184 4.94 -2.41 -8.69
N LEU A 185 6.22 -2.39 -9.07
CA LEU A 185 7.31 -1.97 -8.21
C LEU A 185 7.28 -0.47 -7.86
N ASN A 186 6.71 0.39 -8.71
CA ASN A 186 6.63 1.83 -8.45
C ASN A 186 5.65 2.19 -7.32
N ASN A 187 4.70 1.29 -7.00
CA ASN A 187 3.65 1.50 -6.01
C ASN A 187 3.96 0.87 -4.64
N CYS A 188 5.13 0.25 -4.52
CA CYS A 188 5.50 -0.49 -3.33
C CYS A 188 5.99 0.43 -2.20
N SER A 189 6.58 1.59 -2.51
CA SER A 189 7.31 2.39 -1.53
C SER A 189 6.46 2.95 -0.38
N ILE A 190 7.14 3.18 0.76
CA ILE A 190 6.58 3.78 1.98
C ILE A 190 7.58 4.84 2.44
N THR A 191 7.14 6.09 2.55
CA THR A 191 8.00 7.21 2.98
C THR A 191 8.54 6.97 4.38
N GLY A 192 9.84 7.15 4.56
CA GLY A 192 10.56 6.98 5.82
C GLY A 192 10.95 5.54 6.16
N GLU A 193 10.71 4.58 5.26
CA GLU A 193 10.88 3.15 5.54
C GLU A 193 11.77 2.46 4.50
N LYS A 194 12.45 1.41 4.95
CA LYS A 194 13.08 0.41 4.08
C LYS A 194 12.16 -0.79 3.96
N ILE A 195 11.86 -1.21 2.73
CA ILE A 195 11.11 -2.44 2.48
C ILE A 195 11.83 -3.33 1.47
N THR A 196 11.56 -4.64 1.56
CA THR A 196 12.03 -5.63 0.58
C THR A 196 10.82 -6.34 -0.01
N VAL A 197 10.72 -6.37 -1.34
CA VAL A 197 9.61 -7.00 -2.07
C VAL A 197 10.11 -8.09 -3.01
N LYS A 198 9.25 -9.07 -3.33
CA LYS A 198 9.54 -10.12 -4.32
C LYS A 198 8.91 -9.77 -5.66
N THR A 199 9.59 -10.08 -6.75
CA THR A 199 9.14 -9.79 -8.12
C THR A 199 9.18 -11.03 -8.99
N ASN A 200 8.27 -11.15 -9.95
CA ASN A 200 8.26 -12.19 -10.97
C ASN A 200 8.12 -11.58 -12.38
N GLU A 201 7.91 -12.43 -13.39
CA GLU A 201 7.79 -12.04 -14.79
C GLU A 201 6.57 -11.15 -15.07
N SER A 202 5.59 -11.13 -14.17
CA SER A 202 4.39 -10.30 -14.26
C SER A 202 4.56 -8.95 -13.58
N THR A 203 5.55 -8.79 -12.68
CA THR A 203 5.79 -7.53 -11.97
C THR A 203 6.24 -6.42 -12.92
N LEU A 204 5.48 -5.33 -12.97
CA LEU A 204 5.77 -4.11 -13.74
C LEU A 204 6.99 -3.36 -13.20
N ASN A 205 7.63 -2.58 -14.07
CA ASN A 205 8.74 -1.67 -13.72
C ASN A 205 10.03 -2.36 -13.19
N THR A 206 10.15 -3.67 -13.36
CA THR A 206 11.39 -4.43 -13.11
C THR A 206 12.39 -4.26 -14.27
N PRO A 207 13.69 -4.58 -14.05
CA PRO A 207 14.68 -4.70 -15.13
C PRO A 207 14.19 -5.54 -16.32
N TYR A 208 13.50 -6.66 -16.03
CA TYR A 208 12.92 -7.52 -17.05
C TYR A 208 11.85 -6.82 -17.90
N LYS A 209 10.95 -6.08 -17.26
CA LYS A 209 9.88 -5.35 -17.97
C LYS A 209 10.38 -4.16 -18.79
N VAL A 210 11.55 -3.63 -18.49
CA VAL A 210 12.19 -2.60 -19.32
C VAL A 210 13.11 -3.19 -20.40
N GLY A 211 13.10 -4.51 -20.59
CA GLY A 211 13.77 -5.18 -21.72
C GLY A 211 15.08 -5.90 -21.38
N ILE A 212 15.50 -5.97 -20.11
CA ILE A 212 16.70 -6.70 -19.72
C ILE A 212 16.36 -8.19 -19.58
N THR A 213 16.80 -8.99 -20.55
CA THR A 213 16.44 -10.42 -20.67
C THR A 213 16.98 -11.28 -19.51
N GLY A 214 16.23 -12.32 -19.13
CA GLY A 214 16.70 -13.35 -18.18
C GLY A 214 16.54 -13.01 -16.69
N LEU A 215 15.88 -11.90 -16.35
CA LEU A 215 15.69 -11.43 -14.96
C LEU A 215 14.23 -11.61 -14.50
N THR A 216 13.64 -12.78 -14.73
CA THR A 216 12.21 -13.01 -14.54
C THR A 216 11.78 -13.14 -13.08
N ILE A 217 12.69 -13.44 -12.15
CA ILE A 217 12.38 -13.56 -10.72
C ILE A 217 13.49 -12.89 -9.91
N GLY A 218 13.12 -12.19 -8.84
CA GLY A 218 14.08 -11.50 -7.98
C GLY A 218 13.44 -10.87 -6.74
N SER A 219 14.24 -10.12 -5.99
CA SER A 219 13.80 -9.25 -4.91
C SER A 219 14.28 -7.82 -5.13
N VAL A 220 13.55 -6.84 -4.59
CA VAL A 220 13.95 -5.43 -4.64
C VAL A 220 13.97 -4.85 -3.24
N ASP A 221 15.11 -4.26 -2.88
CA ASP A 221 15.21 -3.40 -1.70
C ASP A 221 14.86 -1.97 -2.10
N ILE A 222 13.91 -1.38 -1.39
CA ILE A 222 13.41 -0.02 -1.63
C ILE A 222 13.75 0.83 -0.41
N TYR A 223 14.47 1.92 -0.64
CA TYR A 223 14.83 2.92 0.36
C TYR A 223 14.14 4.23 -0.02
N ASN A 224 13.05 4.56 0.66
CA ASN A 224 12.32 5.80 0.44
C ASN A 224 12.52 6.70 1.67
N LEU A 225 13.59 7.50 1.65
CA LEU A 225 14.05 8.28 2.81
C LEU A 225 13.22 9.56 3.00
N ASP A 226 12.72 10.15 1.90
CA ASP A 226 11.85 11.32 1.90
C ASP A 226 10.96 11.37 0.66
N ILE A 227 10.05 12.34 0.57
CA ILE A 227 9.10 12.46 -0.56
C ILE A 227 9.76 12.70 -1.93
N ASN A 228 11.02 13.14 -1.94
CA ASN A 228 11.74 13.59 -3.12
C ASN A 228 12.73 12.55 -3.64
N PHE A 229 13.18 11.61 -2.79
CA PHE A 229 14.20 10.63 -3.13
C PHE A 229 13.81 9.19 -2.76
N GLU A 230 13.84 8.31 -3.76
CA GLU A 230 13.70 6.87 -3.59
C GLU A 230 14.82 6.12 -4.33
N LEU A 231 15.43 5.14 -3.67
CA LEU A 231 16.41 4.24 -4.26
C LEU A 231 15.84 2.82 -4.33
N GLN A 232 16.01 2.15 -5.46
CA GLN A 232 15.63 0.75 -5.63
C GLN A 232 16.83 -0.08 -6.09
N ILE A 233 17.06 -1.21 -5.42
CA ILE A 233 18.13 -2.15 -5.74
C ILE A 233 17.51 -3.51 -6.04
N TYR A 234 17.61 -3.96 -7.29
CA TYR A 234 17.10 -5.23 -7.77
C TYR A 234 18.16 -6.33 -7.65
N ASN A 235 17.81 -7.39 -6.93
CA ASN A 235 18.58 -8.61 -6.76
C ASN A 235 17.91 -9.75 -7.54
N ALA A 236 18.48 -10.10 -8.69
CA ALA A 236 17.97 -11.16 -9.55
C ALA A 236 18.24 -12.55 -8.98
N PHE A 237 17.28 -13.47 -9.07
CA PHE A 237 17.55 -14.89 -8.80
C PHE A 237 18.38 -15.48 -9.95
N GLY A 238 19.51 -16.14 -9.62
CA GLY A 238 20.37 -16.77 -10.62
C GLY A 238 21.29 -15.83 -11.42
N SER A 239 21.41 -14.56 -11.04
CA SER A 239 22.37 -13.62 -11.64
C SER A 239 23.23 -12.94 -10.58
N VAL A 240 24.50 -12.70 -10.92
CA VAL A 240 25.47 -12.00 -10.05
C VAL A 240 25.33 -10.48 -10.13
N ASN A 241 24.67 -9.97 -11.18
CA ASN A 241 24.49 -8.54 -11.36
C ASN A 241 23.33 -8.05 -10.51
N ARG A 242 23.57 -6.98 -9.74
CA ARG A 242 22.51 -6.17 -9.13
C ARG A 242 22.20 -5.00 -10.05
N TYR A 243 20.96 -4.55 -10.04
CA TYR A 243 20.55 -3.36 -10.79
C TYR A 243 20.07 -2.29 -9.81
N VAL A 244 20.29 -1.04 -10.16
CA VAL A 244 19.91 0.11 -9.35
C VAL A 244 19.23 1.16 -10.22
N ARG A 245 18.23 1.81 -9.64
CA ARG A 245 17.64 3.04 -10.15
C ARG A 245 17.23 3.93 -9.00
N SER A 246 17.01 5.21 -9.29
CA SER A 246 16.53 6.17 -8.31
C SER A 246 15.39 7.01 -8.87
N LYS A 247 14.53 7.50 -7.97
CA LYS A 247 13.53 8.52 -8.27
C LYS A 247 13.98 9.81 -7.61
N ASN A 248 14.15 10.86 -8.40
CA ASN A 248 14.46 12.21 -7.92
C ASN A 248 13.32 13.15 -8.32
N ASN A 249 12.71 13.83 -7.34
CA ASN A 249 11.59 14.76 -7.54
C ASN A 249 10.49 14.17 -8.46
N GLY A 250 10.10 12.92 -8.21
CA GLY A 250 9.07 12.22 -8.96
C GLY A 250 9.51 11.57 -10.28
N THR A 251 10.74 11.80 -10.75
CA THR A 251 11.23 11.25 -12.02
C THR A 251 12.18 10.08 -11.78
N TRP A 252 11.89 8.94 -12.41
CA TRP A 252 12.72 7.74 -12.35
C TRP A 252 13.90 7.81 -13.32
N SER A 253 15.08 7.38 -12.86
CA SER A 253 16.19 7.03 -13.74
C SER A 253 15.95 5.66 -14.39
N ASP A 254 16.64 5.41 -15.49
CA ASP A 254 16.74 4.06 -16.05
C ASP A 254 17.40 3.10 -15.06
N TRP A 255 17.12 1.80 -15.24
CA TRP A 255 17.84 0.75 -14.54
C TRP A 255 19.28 0.67 -15.06
N SER A 256 20.23 0.70 -14.12
CA SER A 256 21.66 0.57 -14.39
C SER A 256 22.25 -0.57 -13.57
N ILE A 257 23.32 -1.20 -14.03
CA ILE A 257 23.98 -2.27 -13.27
C ILE A 257 24.74 -1.64 -12.08
N LEU A 258 24.43 -2.11 -10.87
CA LEU A 258 25.22 -1.89 -9.67
C LEU A 258 26.42 -2.86 -9.73
N LYS A 259 27.44 -2.48 -10.51
CA LYS A 259 28.58 -3.34 -10.87
C LYS A 259 29.53 -3.54 -9.68
N ASP A 260 30.03 -4.76 -9.48
CA ASP A 260 31.42 -4.90 -9.03
C ASP A 260 32.29 -4.31 -10.15
N ILE A 261 33.18 -3.36 -9.83
CA ILE A 261 33.96 -2.64 -10.84
C ILE A 261 34.80 -3.64 -11.65
N ASP A 262 34.30 -4.00 -12.83
CA ASP A 262 34.98 -4.84 -13.80
C ASP A 262 35.48 -3.99 -14.96
N SER A 263 36.79 -3.95 -15.17
CA SER A 263 37.41 -3.16 -16.22
C SER A 263 37.24 -3.74 -17.63
N GLY A 264 36.83 -5.01 -17.76
CA GLY A 264 37.04 -5.78 -18.99
C GLY A 264 38.52 -6.08 -19.24
N TRP A 265 38.82 -6.84 -20.31
CA TRP A 265 40.19 -7.14 -20.71
C TRP A 265 40.81 -5.96 -21.48
N LEU A 266 41.94 -5.48 -20.98
CA LEU A 266 42.72 -4.40 -21.57
C LEU A 266 44.10 -4.92 -21.98
N ASN A 267 44.67 -4.39 -23.06
CA ASN A 267 45.99 -4.79 -23.52
C ASN A 267 47.09 -4.25 -22.60
N LEU A 268 47.99 -5.12 -22.16
CA LEU A 268 49.14 -4.75 -21.33
C LEU A 268 50.17 -3.96 -22.14
N PRO A 269 50.60 -2.77 -21.70
CA PRO A 269 51.74 -2.07 -22.28
C PRO A 269 53.02 -2.90 -22.07
N LEU A 270 53.58 -3.44 -23.16
CA LEU A 270 54.78 -4.26 -23.13
C LEU A 270 56.05 -3.42 -22.99
N GLY A 271 57.05 -4.00 -22.35
CA GLY A 271 58.40 -3.43 -22.28
C GLY A 271 59.07 -3.39 -23.65
N SER A 272 60.05 -2.49 -23.80
CA SER A 272 60.79 -2.34 -25.06
C SER A 272 61.44 -3.66 -25.48
N GLY A 273 61.20 -4.06 -26.73
CA GLY A 273 61.76 -5.29 -27.30
C GLY A 273 61.01 -6.58 -26.96
N ILE A 274 60.00 -6.54 -26.08
CA ILE A 274 59.17 -7.70 -25.77
C ILE A 274 58.14 -7.95 -26.87
N ILE A 275 58.01 -9.20 -27.30
CA ILE A 275 57.14 -9.59 -28.42
C ILE A 275 56.05 -10.54 -27.91
N VAL A 276 54.85 -10.46 -28.50
CA VAL A 276 53.74 -11.38 -28.21
C VAL A 276 54.04 -12.78 -28.73
N ASP A 277 53.83 -13.79 -27.89
CA ASP A 277 53.96 -15.20 -28.28
C ASP A 277 52.66 -15.74 -28.90
N GLY A 278 52.73 -16.27 -30.13
CA GLY A 278 51.65 -17.06 -30.72
C GLY A 278 50.26 -16.40 -30.77
N GLY A 279 50.18 -15.06 -30.82
CA GLY A 279 48.92 -14.31 -30.78
C GLY A 279 48.27 -14.20 -29.40
N LEU A 280 48.90 -14.73 -28.34
CA LEU A 280 48.46 -14.66 -26.95
C LEU A 280 48.77 -13.30 -26.33
N THR A 281 48.16 -12.24 -26.90
CA THR A 281 48.37 -10.85 -26.51
C THR A 281 48.22 -10.69 -25.00
N PRO A 282 49.27 -10.20 -24.29
CA PRO A 282 49.19 -9.92 -22.87
C PRO A 282 48.10 -8.93 -22.52
N GLN A 283 47.27 -9.30 -21.55
CA GLN A 283 46.10 -8.53 -21.14
C GLN A 283 45.91 -8.56 -19.62
N TYR A 284 45.22 -7.55 -19.10
CA TYR A 284 44.85 -7.44 -17.70
C TYR A 284 43.37 -7.06 -17.54
N ARG A 285 42.77 -7.44 -16.40
CA ARG A 285 41.39 -7.13 -16.03
C ARG A 285 41.29 -7.01 -14.51
N LYS A 286 40.54 -6.04 -14.01
CA LYS A 286 40.23 -5.91 -12.59
C LYS A 286 38.77 -6.27 -12.38
N ILE A 287 38.46 -7.12 -11.41
CA ILE A 287 37.10 -7.42 -10.96
C ILE A 287 37.09 -7.24 -9.44
N GLY A 288 36.40 -6.19 -8.97
CA GLY A 288 36.48 -5.79 -7.56
C GLY A 288 37.92 -5.44 -7.15
N ASN A 289 38.43 -6.07 -6.09
CA ASN A 289 39.81 -5.85 -5.60
C ASN A 289 40.83 -6.84 -6.16
N ARG A 290 40.49 -7.61 -7.20
CA ARG A 290 41.38 -8.60 -7.79
C ARG A 290 41.75 -8.22 -9.22
N VAL A 291 43.04 -8.27 -9.52
CA VAL A 291 43.59 -8.08 -10.87
C VAL A 291 44.00 -9.42 -11.43
N PHE A 292 43.52 -9.70 -12.64
CA PHE A 292 43.83 -10.87 -13.44
C PHE A 292 44.75 -10.44 -14.58
N ILE A 293 45.75 -11.26 -14.87
CA ILE A 293 46.66 -11.08 -16.00
C ILE A 293 46.68 -12.38 -16.80
N ARG A 294 46.79 -12.27 -18.11
CA ARG A 294 46.94 -13.41 -19.02
C ARG A 294 47.84 -13.05 -20.19
N GLY A 295 48.35 -14.07 -20.86
CA GLY A 295 49.08 -13.96 -22.12
C GLY A 295 50.46 -14.60 -22.05
N SER A 296 51.16 -14.53 -23.17
CA SER A 296 52.50 -15.10 -23.33
C SER A 296 53.37 -14.16 -24.15
N VAL A 297 54.65 -14.09 -23.82
CA VAL A 297 55.65 -13.24 -24.48
C VAL A 297 56.88 -14.02 -24.90
N LYS A 298 57.65 -13.47 -25.83
CA LYS A 298 58.96 -13.95 -26.31
C LYS A 298 60.00 -12.83 -26.22
N ASN A 299 61.21 -13.12 -26.67
CA ASN A 299 62.35 -12.21 -26.79
C ASN A 299 62.92 -11.73 -25.45
N ILE A 300 62.96 -12.63 -24.46
CA ILE A 300 63.58 -12.37 -23.15
C ILE A 300 64.94 -13.08 -23.11
N VAL A 301 66.01 -12.31 -23.22
CA VAL A 301 67.40 -12.81 -23.35
C VAL A 301 68.23 -12.67 -22.07
N THR A 302 67.67 -12.13 -21.00
CA THR A 302 68.33 -11.98 -19.71
C THR A 302 67.33 -11.96 -18.56
N GLY A 303 67.78 -12.31 -17.35
CA GLY A 303 67.03 -12.14 -16.12
C GLY A 303 66.79 -10.67 -15.78
N ASN A 304 65.87 -10.41 -14.85
CA ASN A 304 65.43 -9.07 -14.44
C ASN A 304 64.89 -8.17 -15.57
N THR A 305 64.36 -8.78 -16.63
CA THR A 305 63.75 -8.06 -17.76
C THR A 305 62.33 -7.62 -17.44
N VAL A 306 61.99 -6.36 -17.71
CA VAL A 306 60.61 -5.84 -17.56
C VAL A 306 59.77 -6.28 -18.76
N ILE A 307 58.80 -7.15 -18.51
CA ILE A 307 57.85 -7.66 -19.52
C ILE A 307 56.84 -6.57 -19.92
N GLY A 308 56.38 -5.79 -18.94
CA GLY A 308 55.37 -4.75 -19.13
C GLY A 308 55.06 -4.04 -17.83
N THR A 309 54.25 -2.97 -17.88
CA THR A 309 53.89 -2.18 -16.70
C THR A 309 52.39 -1.96 -16.61
N LEU A 310 51.81 -2.31 -15.46
CA LEU A 310 50.40 -2.08 -15.16
C LEU A 310 50.12 -0.59 -14.90
N PRO A 311 49.05 -0.03 -15.48
CA PRO A 311 48.62 1.33 -15.17
C PRO A 311 48.23 1.51 -13.69
N VAL A 312 48.27 2.76 -13.21
CA VAL A 312 47.77 3.14 -11.88
C VAL A 312 46.32 2.67 -11.73
N GLY A 313 45.99 2.07 -10.57
CA GLY A 313 44.68 1.47 -10.30
C GLY A 313 44.59 -0.05 -10.52
N PHE A 314 45.62 -0.64 -11.16
CA PHE A 314 45.78 -2.08 -11.38
C PHE A 314 47.03 -2.67 -10.71
N ARG A 315 47.77 -1.87 -9.95
CA ARG A 315 49.06 -2.25 -9.33
C ARG A 315 48.84 -2.87 -7.95
N PRO A 316 49.67 -3.84 -7.53
CA PRO A 316 49.69 -4.30 -6.14
C PRO A 316 50.02 -3.15 -5.18
N VAL A 317 49.38 -3.09 -4.00
CA VAL A 317 49.57 -1.98 -3.05
C VAL A 317 50.41 -2.38 -1.83
N LEU A 318 50.32 -3.63 -1.39
CA LEU A 318 50.92 -4.08 -0.12
C LEU A 318 52.27 -4.77 -0.26
N GLN A 319 52.44 -5.60 -1.30
CA GLN A 319 53.65 -6.38 -1.49
C GLN A 319 53.86 -6.77 -2.94
N ASN A 320 55.11 -7.15 -3.21
CA ASN A 320 55.53 -7.78 -4.45
C ASN A 320 54.94 -9.20 -4.54
N HIS A 321 54.40 -9.56 -5.70
CA HIS A 321 53.87 -10.90 -5.95
C HIS A 321 54.83 -11.72 -6.80
N HIS A 322 55.22 -12.90 -6.33
CA HIS A 322 56.15 -13.80 -7.02
C HIS A 322 55.40 -15.03 -7.52
N TYR A 323 55.56 -15.34 -8.80
CA TYR A 323 54.88 -16.45 -9.46
C TYR A 323 55.87 -17.35 -10.18
N ALA A 324 55.65 -18.65 -10.09
CA ALA A 324 56.25 -19.62 -10.99
C ALA A 324 55.51 -19.62 -12.33
N THR A 325 56.24 -19.86 -13.41
CA THR A 325 55.72 -19.99 -14.76
C THR A 325 56.59 -20.96 -15.57
N PHE A 326 56.28 -21.14 -16.84
CA PHE A 326 57.06 -21.92 -17.79
C PHE A 326 57.66 -21.00 -18.83
N THR A 327 58.91 -21.27 -19.22
CA THR A 327 59.58 -20.55 -20.32
C THR A 327 59.81 -21.39 -21.57
N ASN A 328 59.71 -22.70 -21.45
CA ASN A 328 59.66 -23.66 -22.55
C ASN A 328 59.06 -24.96 -22.00
N THR A 329 59.12 -26.06 -22.76
CA THR A 329 58.58 -27.36 -22.32
C THR A 329 59.36 -28.02 -21.18
N ASN A 330 60.60 -27.58 -20.93
CA ASN A 330 61.57 -28.26 -20.06
C ASN A 330 62.14 -27.36 -18.94
N ALA A 331 61.73 -26.09 -18.86
CA ALA A 331 62.26 -25.13 -17.89
C ALA A 331 61.14 -24.34 -17.22
N CYS A 332 61.17 -24.36 -15.89
CA CYS A 332 60.37 -23.47 -15.06
C CYS A 332 61.07 -22.10 -14.99
N ALA A 333 60.27 -21.05 -14.98
CA ALA A 333 60.71 -19.68 -14.78
C ALA A 333 59.92 -19.02 -13.66
N SER A 334 60.31 -17.81 -13.29
CA SER A 334 59.53 -16.99 -12.39
C SER A 334 59.45 -15.55 -12.87
N PHE A 335 58.35 -14.91 -12.51
CA PHE A 335 58.20 -13.48 -12.67
C PHE A 335 57.65 -12.87 -11.39
N ASN A 336 57.98 -11.60 -11.20
CA ASN A 336 57.50 -10.78 -10.11
C ASN A 336 56.55 -9.71 -10.66
N ILE A 337 55.53 -9.33 -9.89
CA ILE A 337 54.77 -8.10 -10.08
C ILE A 337 55.09 -7.19 -8.91
N SER A 338 55.76 -6.07 -9.20
CA SER A 338 56.16 -5.08 -8.21
C SER A 338 55.03 -4.10 -7.89
N THR A 339 55.07 -3.45 -6.73
CA THR A 339 54.07 -2.44 -6.31
C THR A 339 54.00 -1.21 -7.21
N ASP A 340 55.06 -0.93 -7.98
CA ASP A 340 55.07 0.10 -9.02
C ASP A 340 54.40 -0.34 -10.34
N GLY A 341 53.89 -1.58 -10.40
CA GLY A 341 53.17 -2.15 -11.53
C GLY A 341 54.04 -2.88 -12.55
N ARG A 342 55.38 -2.90 -12.39
CA ARG A 342 56.26 -3.62 -13.32
C ARG A 342 56.09 -5.14 -13.16
N ILE A 343 55.92 -5.81 -14.29
CA ILE A 343 55.99 -7.27 -14.41
C ILE A 343 57.40 -7.62 -14.84
N ILE A 344 58.16 -8.29 -13.99
CA ILE A 344 59.60 -8.49 -14.13
C ILE A 344 59.89 -9.98 -14.21
N TYR A 345 60.40 -10.44 -15.34
CA TYR A 345 60.97 -11.78 -15.47
C TYR A 345 62.21 -11.90 -14.59
N GLN A 346 62.23 -12.83 -13.65
CA GLN A 346 63.35 -12.99 -12.71
C GLN A 346 64.44 -13.90 -13.28
N GLY A 347 64.04 -14.98 -13.94
CA GLY A 347 64.96 -15.98 -14.49
C GLY A 347 64.29 -17.34 -14.63
N ASN A 348 65.07 -18.34 -15.05
CA ASN A 348 64.63 -19.72 -15.20
C ASN A 348 65.59 -20.72 -14.55
N SER A 349 65.12 -21.95 -14.38
CA SER A 349 65.83 -23.03 -13.70
C SER A 349 67.12 -23.48 -14.40
N THR A 350 67.35 -23.09 -15.66
CA THR A 350 68.53 -23.51 -16.43
C THR A 350 69.58 -22.41 -16.58
N ASN A 351 69.33 -21.19 -16.04
CA ASN A 351 70.18 -20.01 -16.19
C ASN A 351 70.63 -19.73 -17.63
N THR A 352 69.85 -20.20 -18.62
CA THR A 352 70.11 -20.04 -20.05
C THR A 352 68.95 -19.25 -20.64
N PHE A 353 69.21 -18.33 -21.56
CA PHE A 353 68.18 -17.49 -22.15
C PHE A 353 68.19 -17.63 -23.67
N ASN A 354 67.01 -17.64 -24.26
CA ASN A 354 66.82 -17.75 -25.70
C ASN A 354 65.62 -16.90 -26.11
N ALA A 355 65.78 -16.06 -27.13
CA ALA A 355 64.73 -15.17 -27.61
C ALA A 355 63.47 -15.90 -28.08
N GLU A 356 63.59 -17.16 -28.52
CA GLU A 356 62.47 -17.97 -28.99
C GLU A 356 61.67 -18.64 -27.88
N TRP A 357 62.18 -18.65 -26.66
CA TRP A 357 61.48 -19.21 -25.51
C TRP A 357 60.32 -18.30 -25.12
N PHE A 358 59.15 -18.91 -24.92
CA PHE A 358 57.98 -18.18 -24.46
C PHE A 358 58.08 -17.89 -22.97
N VAL A 359 57.23 -17.03 -22.42
CA VAL A 359 57.02 -16.85 -20.99
C VAL A 359 55.55 -16.56 -20.77
N VAL A 360 54.86 -17.47 -20.10
CA VAL A 360 53.46 -17.28 -19.75
C VAL A 360 53.35 -16.37 -18.52
N ILE A 361 52.44 -15.39 -18.53
CA ILE A 361 52.25 -14.46 -17.40
C ILE A 361 50.86 -14.54 -16.76
N THR A 362 50.14 -15.65 -17.00
CA THR A 362 48.77 -15.85 -16.53
C THR A 362 48.71 -16.07 -15.02
N ASN A 363 48.19 -15.10 -14.28
CA ASN A 363 48.04 -15.15 -12.82
C ASN A 363 47.00 -14.12 -12.32
N ASN A 364 46.80 -14.04 -11.01
CA ASN A 364 46.01 -13.00 -10.37
C ASN A 364 46.55 -12.60 -8.99
N PHE A 365 46.24 -11.37 -8.56
CA PHE A 365 46.57 -10.84 -7.23
C PHE A 365 45.48 -9.90 -6.72
N ILE A 366 45.51 -9.66 -5.41
CA ILE A 366 44.67 -8.68 -4.74
C ILE A 366 45.42 -7.36 -4.69
N ILE A 367 44.73 -6.24 -4.90
CA ILE A 367 45.28 -4.89 -4.78
C ILE A 367 44.79 -4.19 -3.52
#